data_AF-A0AAV2IIA4-F1
#
_entry.id   AF-A0AAV2IIA4-F1
#
_cell.length_a   1.000
_cell.length_b   1.000
_cell.length_c   1.000
_cell.angle_alpha   90.00
_cell.angle_beta   90.00
_cell.angle_gamma   90.00
#
_symmetry.space_group_name_H-M   'P 1'
#
loop_
_entity.id
_entity.type
_entity.pdbx_description
1 polymer ?
#
loop_
_entity_poly.entity_id
_entity_poly.type
_entity_poly.pdbx_seq_one_letter_code
_entity_poly.pdbx_strand_id
1 'polypeptide(L)'
;MSAAYSALLLFALSGIVTDGYKHVIFMHGILAGPSEFDYFNQLVQQYRPGTPTTQVNLYNKLDSLVNMWTQVEKINGTIHSILTNTSSEGTVLVCFSQGGLICRALLATVQHNVQTFVSLSAPLAGQFGDSIYLRLLFPNYLKDNIYKLFYTNSGQDISIGNYWNDPKQGELFKNFSTFLAVLNNQSSVVNPKSHEFRDNFLRLKNLVLAGGPDDGVITPWQASHFGMYNASEVVLPMEQQEWYLNDAFGLKTLNFQGGIHTYTFPGIQHRHWHAEQKVFETCIKPWL
;
A
#
# COMPACT_ATOMS: atom_id res chain seq x y z
N MET A 1 -48.03 -33.43 53.36
CA MET A 1 -47.62 -33.11 51.98
C MET A 1 -47.02 -31.72 52.00
N SER A 2 -45.69 -31.60 52.01
CA SER A 2 -44.98 -30.32 51.91
C SER A 2 -43.87 -30.53 50.91
N ALA A 3 -44.01 -29.94 49.72
CA ALA A 3 -43.01 -29.96 48.68
C ALA A 3 -42.24 -28.64 48.74
N ALA A 4 -40.98 -28.71 49.15
CA ALA A 4 -40.04 -27.60 49.09
C ALA A 4 -39.59 -27.41 47.63
N TYR A 5 -39.80 -26.21 47.09
CA TYR A 5 -39.29 -25.82 45.78
C TYR A 5 -37.84 -25.37 45.93
N SER A 6 -36.91 -26.16 45.39
CA SER A 6 -35.52 -25.77 45.19
C SER A 6 -35.41 -24.87 43.95
N ALA A 7 -35.04 -23.61 44.14
CA ALA A 7 -34.69 -22.71 43.05
C ALA A 7 -33.24 -22.97 42.62
N LEU A 8 -33.04 -23.52 41.41
CA LEU A 8 -31.73 -23.59 40.77
C LEU A 8 -31.36 -22.22 40.18
N LEU A 9 -30.32 -21.59 40.71
CA LEU A 9 -29.68 -20.43 40.11
C LEU A 9 -28.79 -20.89 38.94
N LEU A 10 -29.28 -20.71 37.71
CA LEU A 10 -28.48 -20.81 36.49
C LEU A 10 -27.66 -19.52 36.34
N PHE A 11 -26.38 -19.57 36.65
CA PHE A 11 -25.43 -18.55 36.22
C PHE A 11 -25.23 -18.67 34.71
N ALA A 12 -25.84 -17.77 33.95
CA ALA A 12 -25.49 -17.57 32.55
C ALA A 12 -24.08 -16.95 32.49
N LEU A 13 -23.08 -17.78 32.22
CA LEU A 13 -21.78 -17.33 31.75
C LEU A 13 -21.98 -16.75 30.35
N SER A 14 -22.31 -15.46 30.27
CA SER A 14 -22.06 -14.70 29.05
C SER A 14 -20.54 -14.68 28.86
N GLY A 15 -20.04 -15.59 28.04
CA GLY A 15 -18.66 -15.48 27.55
C GLY A 15 -18.52 -14.10 26.95
N ILE A 16 -17.72 -13.25 27.59
CA ILE A 16 -17.23 -12.04 26.95
C ILE A 16 -16.36 -12.57 25.82
N VAL A 17 -16.92 -12.59 24.61
CA VAL A 17 -16.09 -12.66 23.41
C VAL A 17 -15.30 -11.36 23.45
N THR A 18 -14.08 -11.41 23.96
CA THR A 18 -13.11 -10.34 23.78
C THR A 18 -12.77 -10.38 22.31
N ASP A 19 -13.55 -9.64 21.51
CA ASP A 19 -13.27 -9.47 20.08
C ASP A 19 -11.85 -8.91 19.98
N GLY A 20 -10.93 -9.68 19.40
CA GLY A 20 -9.55 -9.27 19.27
C GLY A 20 -9.47 -7.99 18.44
N TYR A 21 -8.47 -7.15 18.69
CA TYR A 21 -8.24 -6.02 17.81
C TYR A 21 -7.35 -6.44 16.65
N LYS A 22 -7.70 -6.02 15.44
CA LYS A 22 -6.80 -6.16 14.30
C LYS A 22 -5.51 -5.40 14.59
N HIS A 23 -4.39 -5.95 14.15
CA HIS A 23 -3.11 -5.26 14.26
C HIS A 23 -3.01 -4.18 13.19
N VAL A 24 -2.66 -2.94 13.56
CA VAL A 24 -2.45 -1.86 12.58
C VAL A 24 -0.96 -1.70 12.34
N ILE A 25 -0.52 -1.88 11.11
CA ILE A 25 0.88 -1.66 10.72
C ILE A 25 0.96 -0.41 9.85
N PHE A 26 1.85 0.50 10.21
CA PHE A 26 2.13 1.73 9.50
C PHE A 26 3.45 1.65 8.75
N MET A 27 3.46 1.99 7.45
CA MET A 27 4.65 2.02 6.61
C MET A 27 4.84 3.41 5.97
N HIS A 28 5.96 4.06 6.31
CA HIS A 28 6.30 5.42 5.91
C HIS A 28 6.74 5.54 4.44
N GLY A 29 6.81 6.78 3.97
CA GLY A 29 7.22 7.12 2.61
C GLY A 29 8.73 7.22 2.42
N ILE A 30 9.10 7.72 1.24
CA ILE A 30 10.48 8.01 0.87
C ILE A 30 11.03 9.19 1.67
N LEU A 31 12.32 9.14 2.04
CA LEU A 31 13.03 10.14 2.84
C LEU A 31 12.42 10.43 4.22
N ALA A 32 11.54 9.56 4.70
CA ALA A 32 10.77 9.73 5.93
C ALA A 32 11.13 8.69 6.99
N GLY A 33 10.26 8.48 7.98
CA GLY A 33 10.47 7.50 9.04
C GLY A 33 9.17 7.23 9.80
N PRO A 34 9.20 6.39 10.85
CA PRO A 34 7.99 5.95 11.55
C PRO A 34 7.15 7.09 12.13
N SER A 35 7.77 8.24 12.45
CA SER A 35 7.09 9.39 13.06
C SER A 35 6.03 10.04 12.17
N GLU A 36 5.99 9.75 10.87
CA GLU A 36 4.89 10.20 9.99
C GLU A 36 3.52 9.74 10.51
N PHE A 37 3.49 8.62 11.22
CA PHE A 37 2.24 8.03 11.71
C PHE A 37 1.98 8.24 13.20
N ASP A 38 2.74 9.10 13.90
CA ASP A 38 2.51 9.36 15.32
C ASP A 38 1.09 9.91 15.56
N TYR A 39 0.64 10.82 14.69
CA TYR A 39 -0.72 11.39 14.79
C TYR A 39 -1.81 10.34 14.54
N PHE A 40 -1.69 9.53 13.49
CA PHE A 40 -2.67 8.48 13.21
C PHE A 40 -2.66 7.38 14.28
N ASN A 41 -1.49 7.02 14.81
CA ASN A 41 -1.39 6.10 15.94
C ASN A 41 -2.11 6.67 17.17
N GLN A 42 -1.92 7.96 17.49
CA GLN A 42 -2.68 8.62 18.54
C GLN A 42 -4.20 8.54 18.30
N LEU A 43 -4.66 8.79 17.08
CA LEU A 43 -6.08 8.69 16.73
C LEU A 43 -6.62 7.24 16.84
N VAL A 44 -5.83 6.23 16.46
CA VAL A 44 -6.17 4.81 16.69
C VAL A 44 -6.38 4.56 18.18
N GLN A 45 -5.42 4.95 19.03
CA GLN A 45 -5.50 4.72 20.47
C GLN A 45 -6.63 5.52 21.13
N GLN A 46 -6.98 6.70 20.62
CA GLN A 46 -8.11 7.49 21.11
C GLN A 46 -9.46 6.86 20.72
N TYR A 47 -9.58 6.36 19.49
CA TYR A 47 -10.83 5.77 19.01
C TYR A 47 -11.07 4.37 19.57
N ARG A 48 -10.03 3.53 19.61
CA ARG A 48 -10.09 2.13 20.04
C ARG A 48 -8.88 1.82 20.94
N PRO A 49 -8.91 2.22 22.22
CA PRO A 49 -7.79 2.01 23.14
C PRO A 49 -7.38 0.53 23.24
N GLY A 50 -6.07 0.29 23.16
CA GLY A 50 -5.50 -1.07 23.24
C GLY A 50 -5.37 -1.78 21.90
N THR A 51 -5.76 -1.17 20.78
CA THR A 51 -5.45 -1.70 19.44
C THR A 51 -3.94 -1.87 19.29
N PRO A 52 -3.44 -3.06 18.93
CA PRO A 52 -2.01 -3.27 18.73
C PRO A 52 -1.56 -2.58 17.44
N THR A 53 -0.48 -1.80 17.55
CA THR A 53 0.05 -1.00 16.45
C THR A 53 1.55 -1.22 16.27
N THR A 54 2.02 -1.24 15.02
CA THR A 54 3.45 -1.25 14.69
C THR A 54 3.75 -0.17 13.66
N GLN A 55 4.56 0.81 14.02
CA GLN A 55 5.18 1.74 13.08
C GLN A 55 6.49 1.13 12.60
N VAL A 56 6.59 0.74 11.33
CA VAL A 56 7.80 0.13 10.78
C VAL A 56 8.94 1.14 10.83
N ASN A 57 10.03 0.77 11.50
CA ASN A 57 11.19 1.64 11.73
C ASN A 57 12.41 1.08 10.98
N LEU A 58 12.30 0.96 9.66
CA LEU A 58 13.34 0.45 8.76
C LEU A 58 13.35 1.26 7.47
N TYR A 59 14.54 1.45 6.89
CA TYR A 59 14.74 2.25 5.68
C TYR A 59 14.33 3.72 5.82
N ASN A 60 14.64 4.30 6.98
CA ASN A 60 14.39 5.70 7.25
C ASN A 60 15.28 6.62 6.40
N LYS A 61 14.77 7.81 6.07
CA LYS A 61 15.53 8.89 5.43
C LYS A 61 16.18 8.38 4.15
N LEU A 62 17.49 8.57 3.99
CA LEU A 62 18.21 8.17 2.77
C LEU A 62 18.18 6.66 2.52
N ASP A 63 17.99 5.82 3.54
CA ASP A 63 17.93 4.37 3.36
C ASP A 63 16.69 3.94 2.56
N SER A 64 15.64 4.76 2.51
CA SER A 64 14.47 4.55 1.63
C SER A 64 14.81 4.61 0.14
N LEU A 65 16.02 5.06 -0.24
CA LEU A 65 16.48 5.08 -1.62
C LEU A 65 17.06 3.74 -2.09
N VAL A 66 17.26 2.79 -1.18
CA VAL A 66 17.72 1.42 -1.50
C VAL A 66 16.70 0.69 -2.35
N ASN A 67 17.14 -0.21 -3.24
CA ASN A 67 16.30 -1.12 -4.02
C ASN A 67 15.08 -1.64 -3.23
N MET A 68 13.90 -1.53 -3.81
CA MET A 68 12.64 -1.81 -3.11
C MET A 68 12.45 -3.29 -2.76
N TRP A 69 12.99 -4.24 -3.54
CA TRP A 69 12.92 -5.66 -3.17
C TRP A 69 13.76 -5.96 -1.93
N THR A 70 14.92 -5.31 -1.78
CA THR A 70 15.70 -5.38 -0.54
C THR A 70 14.90 -4.83 0.64
N GLN A 71 14.19 -3.71 0.44
CA GLN A 71 13.31 -3.16 1.48
C GLN A 71 12.22 -4.14 1.88
N VAL A 72 11.50 -4.71 0.90
CA VAL A 72 10.42 -5.69 1.10
C VAL A 72 10.91 -6.90 1.87
N GLU A 73 12.08 -7.45 1.52
CA GLU A 73 12.64 -8.63 2.19
C GLU A 73 12.92 -8.35 3.68
N LYS A 74 13.63 -7.26 4.00
CA LYS A 74 13.99 -6.95 5.39
C LYS A 74 12.80 -6.49 6.23
N ILE A 75 11.89 -5.73 5.64
CA ILE A 75 10.65 -5.34 6.31
C ILE A 75 9.81 -6.59 6.59
N ASN A 76 9.62 -7.48 5.61
CA ASN A 76 8.94 -8.76 5.81
C ASN A 76 9.56 -9.51 6.98
N GLY A 77 10.89 -9.70 7.01
CA GLY A 77 11.55 -10.39 8.13
C GLY A 77 11.26 -9.81 9.52
N THR A 78 10.92 -8.51 9.62
CA THR A 78 10.60 -7.84 10.88
C THR A 78 9.13 -7.98 11.28
N ILE A 79 8.21 -7.90 10.32
CA ILE A 79 6.76 -7.95 10.60
C ILE A 79 6.11 -9.29 10.20
N HIS A 80 6.89 -10.28 9.77
CA HIS A 80 6.41 -11.55 9.21
C HIS A 80 5.47 -12.28 10.17
N SER A 81 5.84 -12.33 11.45
CA SER A 81 5.05 -13.02 12.48
C SER A 81 3.69 -12.34 12.69
N ILE A 82 3.59 -11.03 12.52
CA ILE A 82 2.33 -10.29 12.61
C ILE A 82 1.48 -10.57 11.36
N LEU A 83 2.09 -10.48 10.17
CA LEU A 83 1.43 -10.72 8.88
C LEU A 83 0.94 -12.15 8.70
N THR A 84 1.52 -13.13 9.38
CA THR A 84 1.17 -14.55 9.25
C THR A 84 0.45 -15.10 10.48
N ASN A 85 0.10 -14.26 11.45
CA ASN A 85 -0.59 -14.70 12.66
C ASN A 85 -2.06 -15.07 12.37
N THR A 86 -2.33 -16.37 12.21
CA THR A 86 -3.67 -16.92 11.96
C THR A 86 -4.58 -16.98 13.19
N SER A 87 -4.04 -16.71 14.39
CA SER A 87 -4.81 -16.66 15.65
C SER A 87 -5.34 -15.25 16.00
N SER A 88 -4.98 -14.24 15.20
CA SER A 88 -5.45 -12.87 15.35
C SER A 88 -6.70 -12.58 14.50
N GLU A 89 -7.38 -11.47 14.77
CA GLU A 89 -8.46 -10.94 13.92
C GLU A 89 -7.96 -10.39 12.56
N GLY A 90 -6.66 -10.53 12.29
CA GLY A 90 -5.98 -10.08 11.07
C GLY A 90 -5.34 -8.71 11.23
N THR A 91 -4.86 -8.18 10.10
CA THR A 91 -4.05 -6.96 10.05
C THR A 91 -4.69 -5.89 9.17
N VAL A 92 -4.55 -4.62 9.57
CA VAL A 92 -4.78 -3.44 8.74
C VAL A 92 -3.41 -2.85 8.38
N LEU A 93 -3.08 -2.80 7.10
CA LEU A 93 -1.91 -2.08 6.62
C LEU A 93 -2.29 -0.64 6.27
N VAL A 94 -1.55 0.34 6.77
CA VAL A 94 -1.70 1.75 6.40
C VAL A 94 -0.35 2.24 5.88
N CYS A 95 -0.26 2.52 4.59
CA CYS A 95 1.02 2.73 3.94
C CYS A 95 0.98 3.99 3.08
N PHE A 96 1.95 4.88 3.29
CA PHE A 96 1.99 6.21 2.71
C PHE A 96 3.03 6.32 1.61
N SER A 97 2.70 7.01 0.52
CA SER A 97 3.65 7.33 -0.57
C SER A 97 4.35 6.06 -1.09
N GLN A 98 5.68 6.05 -1.20
CA GLN A 98 6.46 4.86 -1.58
C GLN A 98 6.13 3.61 -0.72
N GLY A 99 5.79 3.79 0.56
CA GLY A 99 5.41 2.71 1.45
C GLY A 99 4.21 1.90 0.95
N GLY A 100 3.29 2.50 0.19
CA GLY A 100 2.17 1.78 -0.41
C GLY A 100 2.60 0.71 -1.43
N LEU A 101 3.66 0.98 -2.19
CA LEU A 101 4.24 -0.01 -3.10
C LEU A 101 4.98 -1.13 -2.36
N ILE A 102 5.67 -0.81 -1.27
CA ILE A 102 6.31 -1.81 -0.38
C ILE A 102 5.24 -2.73 0.21
N CYS A 103 4.15 -2.15 0.76
CA CYS A 103 3.04 -2.92 1.29
C CYS A 103 2.37 -3.78 0.22
N ARG A 104 2.15 -3.26 -0.99
CA ARG A 104 1.62 -4.06 -2.10
C ARG A 104 2.52 -5.25 -2.45
N ALA A 105 3.84 -5.06 -2.42
CA ALA A 105 4.78 -6.16 -2.64
C ALA A 105 4.75 -7.20 -1.51
N LEU A 106 4.62 -6.78 -0.25
CA LEU A 106 4.39 -7.71 0.87
C LEU A 106 3.11 -8.52 0.67
N LEU A 107 2.03 -7.87 0.24
CA LEU A 107 0.75 -8.52 -0.05
C LEU A 107 0.82 -9.50 -1.22
N ALA A 108 1.73 -9.29 -2.17
CA ALA A 108 1.98 -10.23 -3.26
C ALA A 108 2.89 -11.40 -2.83
N THR A 109 3.86 -11.17 -1.95
CA THR A 109 4.92 -12.14 -1.63
C THR A 109 4.70 -12.95 -0.37
N VAL A 110 3.71 -12.61 0.45
CA VAL A 110 3.42 -13.26 1.73
C VAL A 110 2.01 -13.82 1.73
N GLN A 111 1.84 -15.06 2.18
CA GLN A 111 0.53 -15.63 2.49
C GLN A 111 -0.03 -15.00 3.79
N HIS A 112 -0.46 -13.76 3.69
CA HIS A 112 -0.73 -12.90 4.85
C HIS A 112 -2.14 -13.07 5.45
N ASN A 113 -2.36 -12.46 6.61
CA ASN A 113 -3.65 -12.30 7.31
C ASN A 113 -4.26 -10.90 7.14
N VAL A 114 -3.63 -10.03 6.34
CA VAL A 114 -4.10 -8.65 6.11
C VAL A 114 -5.52 -8.66 5.55
N GLN A 115 -6.42 -7.98 6.25
CA GLN A 115 -7.83 -7.84 5.88
C GLN A 115 -8.05 -6.58 5.06
N THR A 116 -7.38 -5.49 5.44
CA THR A 116 -7.51 -4.18 4.82
C THR A 116 -6.15 -3.60 4.52
N PHE A 117 -5.94 -3.16 3.28
CA PHE A 117 -4.81 -2.35 2.89
C PHE A 117 -5.26 -0.94 2.55
N VAL A 118 -4.85 0.03 3.36
CA VAL A 118 -5.03 1.46 3.15
C VAL A 118 -3.80 2.05 2.49
N SER A 119 -3.94 2.39 1.21
CA SER A 119 -2.92 3.06 0.41
C SER A 119 -3.15 4.57 0.45
N LEU A 120 -2.28 5.30 1.14
CA LEU A 120 -2.36 6.76 1.29
C LEU A 120 -1.44 7.44 0.28
N SER A 121 -2.03 7.97 -0.79
CA SER A 121 -1.33 8.71 -1.85
C SER A 121 -0.05 8.03 -2.35
N ALA A 122 -0.12 6.72 -2.56
CA ALA A 122 1.01 5.95 -3.08
C ALA A 122 1.06 6.00 -4.62
N PRO A 123 2.23 5.94 -5.27
CA PRO A 123 2.32 5.82 -6.72
C PRO A 123 2.08 4.36 -7.16
N LEU A 124 0.88 3.83 -6.93
CA LEU A 124 0.58 2.39 -7.13
C LEU A 124 0.74 1.95 -8.60
N ALA A 125 0.38 2.83 -9.54
CA ALA A 125 0.63 2.65 -10.97
C ALA A 125 1.99 3.19 -11.45
N GLY A 126 2.85 3.63 -10.53
CA GLY A 126 4.15 4.24 -10.82
C GLY A 126 4.13 5.77 -10.80
N GLN A 127 5.28 6.34 -11.18
CA GLN A 127 5.53 7.78 -11.20
C GLN A 127 6.09 8.20 -12.57
N PHE A 128 5.58 9.32 -13.10
CA PHE A 128 6.11 10.02 -14.27
C PHE A 128 5.87 11.53 -14.17
N GLY A 129 6.80 12.25 -13.54
CA GLY A 129 6.72 13.70 -13.41
C GLY A 129 7.90 14.33 -12.67
N ASP A 130 8.13 15.62 -12.92
CA ASP A 130 9.21 16.42 -12.32
C ASP A 130 8.89 16.87 -10.89
N SER A 131 8.67 15.90 -9.99
CA SER A 131 8.38 16.16 -8.58
C SER A 131 9.55 16.86 -7.88
N ILE A 132 9.26 17.49 -6.73
CA ILE A 132 10.31 18.14 -5.93
C ILE A 132 11.41 17.15 -5.51
N TYR A 133 11.05 15.91 -5.17
CA TYR A 133 12.03 14.87 -4.84
C TYR A 133 12.91 14.50 -6.04
N LEU A 134 12.32 14.40 -7.24
CA LEU A 134 13.09 14.11 -8.45
C LEU A 134 14.12 15.20 -8.71
N ARG A 135 13.71 16.46 -8.65
CA ARG A 135 14.59 17.62 -8.88
C ARG A 135 15.68 17.74 -7.81
N LEU A 136 15.39 17.37 -6.56
CA LEU A 136 16.36 17.39 -5.48
C LEU A 136 17.41 16.28 -5.62
N LEU A 137 16.99 15.06 -5.98
CA LEU A 137 17.88 13.89 -6.06
C LEU A 137 18.61 13.79 -7.40
N PHE A 138 18.00 14.30 -8.47
CA PHE A 138 18.51 14.22 -9.84
C PHE A 138 18.43 15.58 -10.55
N PRO A 139 19.13 16.62 -10.05
CA PRO A 139 18.97 18.00 -10.51
C PRO A 139 19.28 18.21 -12.02
N ASN A 140 20.06 17.31 -12.62
CA ASN A 140 20.43 17.36 -14.04
C ASN A 140 19.49 16.57 -14.96
N TYR A 141 18.45 15.92 -14.42
CA TYR A 141 17.54 15.07 -15.17
C TYR A 141 16.11 15.59 -15.06
N LEU A 142 15.46 15.71 -16.22
CA LEU A 142 14.02 15.94 -16.34
C LEU A 142 13.30 14.60 -16.55
N LYS A 143 11.98 14.57 -16.31
CA LYS A 143 11.12 13.40 -16.49
C LYS A 143 11.35 12.72 -17.85
N ASP A 144 11.49 13.49 -18.94
CA ASP A 144 11.65 12.95 -20.30
C ASP A 144 13.04 12.35 -20.57
N ASN A 145 14.02 12.50 -19.67
CA ASN A 145 15.38 11.98 -19.85
C ASN A 145 15.83 11.01 -18.75
N ILE A 146 15.15 11.01 -17.59
CA ILE A 146 15.59 10.20 -16.45
C ILE A 146 15.44 8.70 -16.69
N TYR A 147 14.62 8.28 -17.66
CA TYR A 147 14.54 6.89 -18.12
C TYR A 147 15.91 6.34 -18.57
N LYS A 148 16.81 7.17 -19.09
CA LYS A 148 18.17 6.77 -19.50
C LYS A 148 19.03 6.33 -18.31
N LEU A 149 18.68 6.81 -17.11
CA LEU A 149 19.26 6.33 -15.86
C LEU A 149 18.43 5.17 -15.32
N PHE A 150 17.13 5.36 -15.12
CA PHE A 150 16.29 4.38 -14.42
C PHE A 150 16.13 3.06 -15.16
N TYR A 151 16.12 3.03 -16.48
CA TYR A 151 16.08 1.79 -17.27
C TYR A 151 17.49 1.28 -17.59
N THR A 152 18.30 1.18 -16.54
CA THR A 152 19.61 0.52 -16.51
C THR A 152 19.71 -0.33 -15.25
N ASN A 153 20.66 -1.27 -15.19
CA ASN A 153 20.84 -2.12 -14.00
C ASN A 153 21.08 -1.29 -12.74
N SER A 154 21.97 -0.31 -12.79
CA SER A 154 22.27 0.56 -11.63
C SER A 154 21.13 1.54 -11.31
N GLY A 155 20.36 1.99 -12.31
CA GLY A 155 19.16 2.78 -12.08
C GLY A 155 18.09 2.02 -11.29
N GLN A 156 18.04 0.70 -11.46
CA GLN A 156 17.15 -0.19 -10.72
C GLN A 156 17.67 -0.55 -9.32
N ASP A 157 18.87 -0.14 -8.93
CA ASP A 157 19.32 -0.22 -7.53
C ASP A 157 18.76 0.94 -6.67
N ILE A 158 18.14 1.94 -7.32
CA ILE A 158 17.54 3.11 -6.68
C ILE A 158 16.02 2.94 -6.61
N SER A 159 15.43 3.13 -5.42
CA SER A 159 14.01 2.88 -5.18
C SER A 159 13.09 3.64 -6.15
N ILE A 160 13.42 4.89 -6.49
CA ILE A 160 12.62 5.69 -7.43
C ILE A 160 12.61 5.07 -8.84
N GLY A 161 13.73 4.50 -9.28
CA GLY A 161 13.82 3.80 -10.56
C GLY A 161 12.96 2.54 -10.61
N ASN A 162 12.72 1.91 -9.47
CA ASN A 162 11.91 0.69 -9.36
C ASN A 162 10.42 0.90 -9.70
N TYR A 163 9.91 2.13 -9.58
CA TYR A 163 8.52 2.48 -9.92
C TYR A 163 8.40 3.65 -10.91
N TRP A 164 9.48 4.01 -11.60
CA TRP A 164 9.39 4.93 -12.73
C TRP A 164 8.64 4.26 -13.88
N ASN A 165 7.52 4.86 -14.29
CA ASN A 165 6.65 4.34 -15.32
C ASN A 165 6.49 5.36 -16.44
N ASP A 166 7.47 5.39 -17.34
CA ASP A 166 7.49 6.29 -18.48
C ASP A 166 6.54 5.79 -19.58
N PRO A 167 5.43 6.49 -19.86
CA PRO A 167 4.43 6.03 -20.82
C PRO A 167 4.95 6.03 -22.27
N LYS A 168 6.04 6.74 -22.56
CA LYS A 168 6.67 6.81 -23.90
C LYS A 168 7.70 5.70 -24.10
N GLN A 169 8.15 5.06 -23.03
CA GLN A 169 9.22 4.07 -23.03
C GLN A 169 8.73 2.71 -22.54
N GLY A 170 7.53 2.30 -22.96
CA GLY A 170 6.87 1.07 -22.51
C GLY A 170 7.73 -0.20 -22.66
N GLU A 171 8.46 -0.34 -23.77
CA GLU A 171 9.36 -1.49 -23.98
C GLU A 171 10.54 -1.49 -22.99
N LEU A 172 11.13 -0.33 -22.72
CA LEU A 172 12.20 -0.23 -21.71
C LEU A 172 11.66 -0.48 -20.31
N PHE A 173 10.46 0.02 -19.99
CA PHE A 173 9.79 -0.28 -18.73
C PHE A 173 9.62 -1.79 -18.52
N LYS A 174 9.08 -2.50 -19.51
CA LYS A 174 8.88 -3.96 -19.45
C LYS A 174 10.19 -4.74 -19.34
N ASN A 175 11.26 -4.26 -19.99
CA ASN A 175 12.55 -4.94 -20.00
C ASN A 175 13.41 -4.67 -18.75
N PHE A 176 13.31 -3.49 -18.15
CA PHE A 176 14.22 -3.05 -17.09
C PHE A 176 13.56 -2.85 -15.73
N SER A 177 12.26 -2.56 -15.63
CA SER A 177 11.64 -2.35 -14.30
C SER A 177 11.62 -3.66 -13.51
N THR A 178 12.48 -3.76 -12.51
CA THR A 178 12.64 -4.99 -11.72
C THR A 178 11.58 -5.15 -10.64
N PHE A 179 10.81 -4.10 -10.35
CA PHE A 179 9.83 -4.07 -9.27
C PHE A 179 8.41 -3.81 -9.77
N LEU A 180 8.12 -2.62 -10.32
CA LEU A 180 6.75 -2.26 -10.69
C LEU A 180 6.21 -3.12 -11.83
N ALA A 181 6.99 -3.35 -12.90
CA ALA A 181 6.56 -4.23 -13.98
C ALA A 181 6.40 -5.68 -13.51
N VAL A 182 7.22 -6.14 -12.56
CA VAL A 182 7.09 -7.48 -11.96
C VAL A 182 5.82 -7.60 -11.13
N LEU A 183 5.53 -6.63 -10.26
CA LEU A 183 4.30 -6.62 -9.45
C LEU A 183 3.03 -6.49 -10.31
N ASN A 184 3.13 -5.82 -11.45
CA ASN A 184 2.00 -5.65 -12.37
C ASN A 184 1.88 -6.79 -13.39
N ASN A 185 2.77 -7.78 -13.35
CA ASN A 185 2.88 -8.86 -14.33
C ASN A 185 3.00 -8.36 -15.78
N GLN A 186 3.78 -7.29 -15.98
CA GLN A 186 4.07 -6.65 -17.27
C GLN A 186 5.52 -6.86 -17.74
N SER A 187 6.39 -7.37 -16.86
CA SER A 187 7.80 -7.63 -17.17
C SER A 187 7.95 -8.57 -18.37
N SER A 188 8.89 -8.25 -19.26
CA SER A 188 9.26 -9.12 -20.39
C SER A 188 9.88 -10.44 -19.91
N VAL A 189 10.54 -10.43 -18.74
CA VAL A 189 10.97 -11.64 -18.05
C VAL A 189 9.81 -12.15 -17.20
N VAL A 190 9.34 -13.36 -17.51
CA VAL A 190 8.23 -14.00 -16.79
C VAL A 190 8.61 -14.20 -15.33
N ASN A 191 7.77 -13.69 -14.42
CA ASN A 191 7.87 -14.00 -13.00
C ASN A 191 7.27 -15.40 -12.74
N PRO A 192 8.06 -16.41 -12.34
CA PRO A 192 7.53 -17.75 -12.06
C PRO A 192 6.57 -17.78 -10.88
N LYS A 193 6.53 -16.74 -10.04
CA LYS A 193 5.62 -16.58 -8.90
C LYS A 193 4.41 -15.69 -9.20
N SER A 194 4.14 -15.35 -10.46
CA SER A 194 3.03 -14.44 -10.82
C SER A 194 1.66 -14.93 -10.31
N HIS A 195 1.41 -16.24 -10.39
CA HIS A 195 0.18 -16.85 -9.84
C HIS A 195 0.11 -16.72 -8.32
N GLU A 196 1.21 -16.99 -7.60
CA GLU A 196 1.29 -16.81 -6.15
C GLU A 196 1.06 -15.34 -5.75
N PHE A 197 1.62 -14.40 -6.53
CA PHE A 197 1.44 -12.97 -6.29
C PHE A 197 -0.02 -12.55 -6.38
N ARG A 198 -0.71 -13.04 -7.42
CA ARG A 198 -2.14 -12.81 -7.60
C ARG A 198 -2.96 -13.43 -6.47
N ASP A 199 -2.70 -14.69 -6.14
CA ASP A 199 -3.46 -15.41 -5.12
C ASP A 199 -3.27 -14.79 -3.74
N ASN A 200 -2.05 -14.36 -3.41
CA ASN A 200 -1.77 -13.65 -2.16
C ASN A 200 -2.47 -12.29 -2.12
N PHE A 201 -2.39 -11.48 -3.18
CA PHE A 201 -3.07 -10.19 -3.23
C PHE A 201 -4.59 -10.32 -3.04
N LEU A 202 -5.19 -11.36 -3.61
CA LEU A 202 -6.63 -11.67 -3.47
C LEU A 202 -7.05 -12.17 -2.08
N ARG A 203 -6.12 -12.35 -1.14
CA ARG A 203 -6.45 -12.59 0.28
C ARG A 203 -7.00 -11.35 0.97
N LEU A 204 -6.77 -10.16 0.40
CA LEU A 204 -7.35 -8.92 0.87
C LEU A 204 -8.88 -8.97 0.79
N LYS A 205 -9.53 -8.46 1.84
CA LYS A 205 -10.97 -8.15 1.78
C LYS A 205 -11.21 -6.73 1.28
N ASN A 206 -10.34 -5.81 1.69
CA ASN A 206 -10.50 -4.39 1.38
C ASN A 206 -9.18 -3.77 0.92
N LEU A 207 -9.25 -3.00 -0.16
CA LEU A 207 -8.21 -2.11 -0.65
C LEU A 207 -8.79 -0.70 -0.64
N VAL A 208 -8.25 0.16 0.23
CA VAL A 208 -8.66 1.55 0.35
C VAL A 208 -7.65 2.41 -0.38
N LEU A 209 -8.10 3.18 -1.36
CA LEU A 209 -7.29 4.02 -2.23
C LEU A 209 -7.56 5.49 -1.92
N ALA A 210 -6.62 6.17 -1.28
CA ALA A 210 -6.71 7.61 -1.01
C ALA A 210 -5.73 8.38 -1.91
N GLY A 211 -6.19 9.47 -2.50
CA GLY A 211 -5.40 10.34 -3.37
C GLY A 211 -6.15 11.63 -3.69
N GLY A 212 -5.51 12.59 -4.34
CA GLY A 212 -6.13 13.89 -4.58
C GLY A 212 -5.40 14.77 -5.57
N PRO A 213 -6.12 15.70 -6.24
CA PRO A 213 -5.55 16.54 -7.30
C PRO A 213 -4.47 17.51 -6.82
N ASP A 214 -4.50 17.92 -5.55
CA ASP A 214 -3.59 18.89 -4.97
C ASP A 214 -2.38 18.25 -4.26
N ASP A 215 -2.16 16.94 -4.44
CA ASP A 215 -1.05 16.19 -3.84
C ASP A 215 0.31 16.85 -4.16
N GLY A 216 0.54 17.21 -5.43
CA GLY A 216 1.70 17.97 -5.87
C GLY A 216 3.02 17.19 -5.94
N VAL A 217 3.03 15.89 -5.64
CA VAL A 217 4.21 15.02 -5.76
C VAL A 217 3.92 13.83 -6.68
N ILE A 218 2.88 13.06 -6.37
CA ILE A 218 2.48 11.89 -7.17
C ILE A 218 2.00 12.39 -8.54
N THR A 219 2.61 11.92 -9.61
CA THR A 219 2.34 12.39 -10.97
C THR A 219 2.21 11.20 -11.93
N PRO A 220 1.02 11.01 -12.55
CA PRO A 220 -0.23 11.71 -12.27
C PRO A 220 -0.76 11.35 -10.87
N TRP A 221 -1.50 12.24 -10.20
CA TRP A 221 -2.03 11.95 -8.85
C TRP A 221 -2.98 10.74 -8.84
N GLN A 222 -3.62 10.46 -9.98
CA GLN A 222 -4.45 9.27 -10.19
C GLN A 222 -3.68 7.96 -10.07
N ALA A 223 -2.33 7.98 -10.07
CA ALA A 223 -1.53 6.79 -9.78
C ALA A 223 -1.83 6.20 -8.39
N SER A 224 -2.34 7.00 -7.46
CA SER A 224 -2.85 6.54 -6.17
C SER A 224 -4.17 5.78 -6.24
N HIS A 225 -4.89 5.92 -7.35
CA HIS A 225 -6.09 5.16 -7.68
C HIS A 225 -5.85 4.18 -8.83
N PHE A 226 -4.60 3.74 -9.02
CA PHE A 226 -4.17 2.87 -10.14
C PHE A 226 -4.41 3.44 -11.56
N GLY A 227 -4.72 4.73 -11.70
CA GLY A 227 -4.77 5.41 -12.99
C GLY A 227 -3.37 5.87 -13.44
N MET A 228 -3.11 5.88 -14.75
CA MET A 228 -1.80 6.24 -15.30
C MET A 228 -1.92 6.79 -16.71
N TYR A 229 -0.88 7.52 -17.14
CA TYR A 229 -0.75 8.01 -18.50
C TYR A 229 -0.70 6.87 -19.53
N ASN A 230 -1.33 7.09 -20.68
CA ASN A 230 -0.99 6.39 -21.92
C ASN A 230 0.18 7.08 -22.64
N ALA A 231 0.62 6.51 -23.78
CA ALA A 231 1.74 7.04 -24.56
C ALA A 231 1.58 8.50 -25.05
N SER A 232 0.35 9.03 -25.09
CA SER A 232 0.05 10.42 -25.42
C SER A 232 -0.06 11.33 -24.19
N GLU A 233 0.35 10.85 -23.01
CA GLU A 233 0.22 11.53 -21.71
C GLU A 233 -1.23 11.88 -21.33
N VAL A 234 -2.21 11.12 -21.85
CA VAL A 234 -3.60 11.17 -21.37
C VAL A 234 -3.74 10.23 -20.20
N VAL A 235 -4.22 10.72 -19.05
CA VAL A 235 -4.48 9.88 -17.87
C VAL A 235 -5.66 8.96 -18.15
N LEU A 236 -5.41 7.65 -18.12
CA LEU A 236 -6.45 6.63 -18.18
C LEU A 236 -6.79 6.15 -16.75
N PRO A 237 -8.08 5.95 -16.42
CA PRO A 237 -8.49 5.39 -15.14
C PRO A 237 -8.06 3.93 -15.01
N MET A 238 -8.07 3.40 -13.78
CA MET A 238 -7.69 2.02 -13.45
C MET A 238 -8.32 0.99 -14.39
N GLU A 239 -9.62 1.13 -14.69
CA GLU A 239 -10.40 0.17 -15.47
C GLU A 239 -9.98 0.06 -16.94
N GLN A 240 -9.23 1.04 -17.44
CA GLN A 240 -8.72 1.08 -18.81
C GLN A 240 -7.25 0.68 -18.91
N GLN A 241 -6.60 0.38 -17.79
CA GLN A 241 -5.20 -0.05 -17.77
C GLN A 241 -5.07 -1.54 -18.12
N GLU A 242 -3.99 -1.89 -18.83
CA GLU A 242 -3.70 -3.27 -19.24
C GLU A 242 -3.72 -4.25 -18.05
N TRP A 243 -3.09 -3.87 -16.91
CA TRP A 243 -3.04 -4.71 -15.72
C TRP A 243 -4.43 -4.99 -15.11
N TYR A 244 -5.36 -4.05 -15.24
CA TYR A 244 -6.73 -4.25 -14.78
C TYR A 244 -7.52 -5.10 -15.78
N LEU A 245 -7.43 -4.79 -17.07
CA LEU A 245 -8.15 -5.51 -18.12
C LEU A 245 -7.81 -7.01 -18.11
N ASN A 246 -6.53 -7.32 -17.93
CA ASN A 246 -5.99 -8.69 -17.86
C ASN A 246 -6.15 -9.35 -16.48
N ASP A 247 -6.68 -8.62 -15.49
CA ASP A 247 -6.72 -9.04 -14.07
C ASP A 247 -5.37 -9.59 -13.56
N ALA A 248 -4.29 -8.91 -13.98
CA ALA A 248 -2.92 -9.41 -13.96
C ALA A 248 -2.43 -9.86 -12.57
N PHE A 249 -2.92 -9.20 -11.53
CA PHE A 249 -2.63 -9.51 -10.12
C PHE A 249 -3.90 -9.54 -9.26
N GLY A 250 -5.09 -9.68 -9.87
CA GLY A 250 -6.36 -9.81 -9.14
C GLY A 250 -7.10 -8.50 -8.83
N LEU A 251 -6.63 -7.35 -9.32
CA LEU A 251 -7.25 -6.05 -9.04
C LEU A 251 -8.70 -5.96 -9.56
N LYS A 252 -8.97 -6.48 -10.76
CA LYS A 252 -10.31 -6.49 -11.35
C LYS A 252 -11.22 -7.47 -10.62
N THR A 253 -10.68 -8.62 -10.20
CA THR A 253 -11.40 -9.56 -9.34
C THR A 253 -11.80 -8.92 -8.00
N LEU A 254 -10.86 -8.26 -7.30
CA LEU A 254 -11.14 -7.57 -6.03
C LEU A 254 -12.16 -6.44 -6.22
N ASN A 255 -12.05 -5.69 -7.31
CA ASN A 255 -13.01 -4.62 -7.64
C ASN A 255 -14.43 -5.17 -7.84
N PHE A 256 -14.56 -6.25 -8.62
CA PHE A 256 -15.85 -6.89 -8.89
C PHE A 256 -16.53 -7.41 -7.61
N GLN A 257 -15.74 -7.82 -6.62
CA GLN A 257 -16.22 -8.25 -5.30
C GLN A 257 -16.62 -7.09 -4.38
N GLY A 258 -16.45 -5.83 -4.82
CA GLY A 258 -16.70 -4.65 -4.00
C GLY A 258 -15.61 -4.38 -2.95
N GLY A 259 -14.43 -4.99 -3.12
CA GLY A 259 -13.32 -4.86 -2.18
C GLY A 259 -12.49 -3.59 -2.35
N ILE A 260 -12.74 -2.76 -3.37
CA ILE A 260 -11.99 -1.51 -3.60
C ILE A 260 -12.82 -0.30 -3.16
N HIS A 261 -12.24 0.52 -2.29
CA HIS A 261 -12.85 1.73 -1.74
C HIS A 261 -12.00 2.95 -2.13
N THR A 262 -12.48 3.77 -3.05
CA THR A 262 -11.72 4.90 -3.58
C THR A 262 -12.20 6.22 -2.98
N TYR A 263 -11.26 6.99 -2.43
CA TYR A 263 -11.52 8.29 -1.82
C TYR A 263 -10.64 9.36 -2.44
N THR A 264 -11.27 10.41 -2.97
CA THR A 264 -10.58 11.59 -3.52
C THR A 264 -10.70 12.76 -2.55
N PHE A 265 -9.58 13.35 -2.14
CA PHE A 265 -9.57 14.53 -1.29
C PHE A 265 -8.89 15.71 -1.99
N PRO A 266 -9.63 16.79 -2.32
CA PRO A 266 -9.01 18.03 -2.78
C PRO A 266 -8.35 18.77 -1.60
N GLY A 267 -7.36 19.61 -1.90
CA GLY A 267 -6.69 20.51 -0.96
C GLY A 267 -5.62 19.88 -0.06
N ILE A 268 -5.37 18.58 -0.17
CA ILE A 268 -4.34 17.89 0.64
C ILE A 268 -3.05 17.80 -0.17
N GLN A 269 -2.02 18.51 0.30
CA GLN A 269 -0.65 18.37 -0.21
C GLN A 269 -0.03 17.06 0.26
N HIS A 270 0.89 16.49 -0.53
CA HIS A 270 1.47 15.15 -0.30
C HIS A 270 1.92 14.92 1.15
N ARG A 271 2.66 15.86 1.72
CA ARG A 271 3.22 15.77 3.08
C ARG A 271 2.19 15.85 4.22
N HIS A 272 0.90 16.05 3.92
CA HIS A 272 -0.15 16.17 4.93
C HIS A 272 -1.08 14.95 4.99
N TRP A 273 -1.03 14.01 4.03
CA TRP A 273 -1.96 12.86 4.00
C TRP A 273 -2.02 12.06 5.32
N HIS A 274 -0.90 11.93 6.01
CA HIS A 274 -0.78 11.21 7.29
C HIS A 274 -1.04 12.09 8.54
N ALA A 275 -1.40 13.36 8.33
CA ALA A 275 -1.68 14.36 9.37
C ALA A 275 -3.12 14.91 9.33
N GLU A 276 -3.96 14.39 8.45
CA GLU A 276 -5.32 14.89 8.22
C GLU A 276 -6.37 14.02 8.93
N GLN A 277 -7.09 14.58 9.90
CA GLN A 277 -8.11 13.86 10.65
C GLN A 277 -9.21 13.29 9.75
N LYS A 278 -9.63 14.04 8.72
CA LYS A 278 -10.65 13.59 7.78
C LYS A 278 -10.21 12.34 6.99
N VAL A 279 -8.92 12.26 6.66
CA VAL A 279 -8.33 11.06 6.01
C VAL A 279 -8.37 9.89 6.97
N PHE A 280 -8.00 10.07 8.23
CA PHE A 280 -8.11 9.01 9.24
C PHE A 280 -9.55 8.51 9.40
N GLU A 281 -10.51 9.44 9.59
CA GLU A 281 -11.92 9.11 9.82
C GLU A 281 -12.56 8.37 8.66
N THR A 282 -12.14 8.66 7.43
CA THR A 282 -12.72 8.08 6.21
C THR A 282 -11.99 6.80 5.79
N CYS A 283 -10.66 6.80 5.82
CA CYS A 283 -9.85 5.76 5.18
C CYS A 283 -9.31 4.71 6.16
N ILE A 284 -9.26 5.00 7.46
CA ILE A 284 -8.62 4.10 8.46
C ILE A 284 -9.65 3.65 9.49
N LYS A 285 -10.30 4.59 10.16
CA LYS A 285 -11.26 4.35 11.26
C LYS A 285 -12.32 3.28 10.97
N PRO A 286 -12.93 3.19 9.77
CA PRO A 286 -13.94 2.16 9.49
C PRO A 286 -13.42 0.72 9.50
N TRP A 287 -12.09 0.53 9.46
CA TRP A 287 -11.45 -0.76 9.28
C TRP A 287 -10.79 -1.30 10.56
N LEU A 288 -10.74 -0.49 11.63
CA LEU A 288 -10.12 -0.77 12.93
C LEU A 288 -10.94 -1.72 13.81
#